data_AF-A0A2B7Z922-F1
#
_entry.id   AF-A0A2B7Z922-F1
#
_cell.length_a   1.000
_cell.length_b   1.000
_cell.length_c   1.000
_cell.angle_alpha   90.00
_cell.angle_beta   90.00
_cell.angle_gamma   90.00
#
_symmetry.space_group_name_H-M   'P 1'
#
loop_
_entity.id
_entity.type
_entity.pdbx_description
1 polymer ?
#
loop_
_entity_poly.entity_id
_entity_poly.type
_entity_poly.pdbx_seq_one_letter_code
_entity_poly.pdbx_strand_id
1 'polypeptide(L)'
;MKLSVVLPLVFALFAASENANRNCWGDGKCQQHGCQLEVLKKKIYGKKGGLFKIWKEGTELACCGDGEERLCAYTEKDMSMTDVTGALVNLLELGCRRCGQYDGLIIKA
;
A
#
# COMPACT_ATOMS: atom_id res chain seq x y z
N MET A 1 -49.13 3.81 20.80
CA MET A 1 -48.36 3.63 19.56
C MET A 1 -46.91 3.99 19.88
N LYS A 2 -45.99 3.02 19.86
CA LYS A 2 -44.56 3.23 20.15
C LYS A 2 -43.81 3.19 18.81
N LEU A 3 -43.32 4.34 18.37
CA LEU A 3 -42.44 4.49 17.20
C LEU A 3 -41.01 4.18 17.65
N SER A 4 -40.58 2.94 17.45
CA SER A 4 -39.17 2.59 17.55
C SER A 4 -38.49 2.97 16.24
N VAL A 5 -37.87 4.15 16.23
CA VAL A 5 -36.97 4.60 15.16
C VAL A 5 -35.69 3.78 15.31
N VAL A 6 -35.54 2.73 14.50
CA VAL A 6 -34.29 2.00 14.40
C VAL A 6 -33.34 2.83 13.55
N LEU A 7 -32.28 3.31 14.20
CA LEU A 7 -31.15 4.06 13.65
C LEU A 7 -30.69 3.47 12.30
N PRO A 8 -30.54 4.29 11.24
CA PRO A 8 -29.78 3.86 10.08
C PRO A 8 -28.31 3.80 10.47
N LEU A 9 -27.76 2.58 10.55
CA LEU A 9 -26.32 2.32 10.47
C LEU A 9 -25.86 2.77 9.08
N VAL A 10 -25.63 4.08 8.91
CA VAL A 10 -24.92 4.61 7.76
C VAL A 10 -23.48 4.14 7.94
N PHE A 11 -23.15 3.00 7.33
CA PHE A 11 -21.77 2.63 7.08
C PHE A 11 -21.11 3.82 6.40
N ALA A 12 -20.13 4.41 7.08
CA ALA A 12 -19.31 5.48 6.56
C ALA A 12 -18.83 5.07 5.17
N LEU A 13 -19.33 5.73 4.13
CA LEU A 13 -18.69 5.73 2.83
C LEU A 13 -17.31 6.32 3.07
N PHE A 14 -16.28 5.47 3.03
CA PHE A 14 -14.91 5.91 3.00
C PHE A 14 -14.76 6.79 1.75
N ALA A 15 -14.61 8.09 1.98
CA ALA A 15 -14.14 9.04 0.99
C ALA A 15 -12.74 8.60 0.54
N ALA A 16 -12.65 7.83 -0.54
CA ALA A 16 -11.43 7.70 -1.31
C ALA A 16 -11.51 8.75 -2.42
N SER A 17 -11.05 9.97 -2.10
CA SER A 17 -10.95 11.07 -3.04
C SER A 17 -10.04 10.71 -4.21
N GLU A 18 -10.43 11.21 -5.37
CA GLU A 18 -9.82 11.04 -6.67
C GLU A 18 -8.31 11.36 -6.68
N ASN A 19 -7.50 10.32 -6.69
CA ASN A 19 -6.24 10.27 -7.44
C ASN A 19 -5.92 8.79 -7.65
N ALA A 20 -6.04 8.31 -8.90
CA ALA A 20 -5.86 6.89 -9.22
C ALA A 20 -4.48 6.35 -8.79
N ASN A 21 -3.51 7.24 -8.59
CA ASN A 21 -2.12 6.94 -8.24
C ASN A 21 -1.76 7.26 -6.77
N ARG A 22 -2.74 7.61 -5.91
CA ARG A 22 -2.54 7.91 -4.47
C ARG A 22 -3.70 7.38 -3.65
N ASN A 23 -3.64 6.12 -3.25
CA ASN A 23 -4.74 5.46 -2.55
C ASN A 23 -4.25 4.21 -1.82
N CYS A 24 -5.13 3.67 -0.97
CA CYS A 24 -4.93 2.38 -0.30
C CYS A 24 -5.68 1.24 -1.00
N TRP A 25 -5.91 1.36 -2.31
CA TRP A 25 -6.65 0.33 -3.06
C TRP A 25 -5.80 -0.92 -3.27
N GLY A 26 -6.52 -2.02 -3.48
CA GLY A 26 -6.00 -3.31 -3.88
C GLY A 26 -7.08 -4.37 -3.79
N ASP A 27 -6.76 -5.58 -4.24
CA ASP A 27 -7.71 -6.70 -4.31
C ASP A 27 -8.21 -7.11 -2.91
N GLY A 28 -9.20 -8.01 -2.85
CA GLY A 28 -9.75 -8.49 -1.57
C GLY A 28 -8.69 -9.02 -0.58
N LYS A 29 -7.55 -9.51 -1.09
CA LYS A 29 -6.39 -9.95 -0.29
C LYS A 29 -5.72 -8.81 0.49
N CYS A 30 -5.91 -7.56 0.08
CA CYS A 30 -5.42 -6.38 0.78
C CYS A 30 -6.18 -6.09 2.09
N GLN A 31 -7.34 -6.70 2.28
CA GLN A 31 -8.13 -6.60 3.52
C GLN A 31 -7.86 -7.77 4.49
N GLN A 32 -7.00 -8.73 4.11
CA GLN A 32 -6.71 -9.92 4.92
C GLN A 32 -5.57 -9.69 5.94
N HIS A 33 -5.47 -10.60 6.92
CA HIS A 33 -4.32 -10.71 7.84
C HIS A 33 -3.06 -11.20 7.10
N GLY A 34 -1.87 -10.95 7.66
CA GLY A 34 -0.59 -11.30 7.03
C GLY A 34 0.40 -10.14 6.99
N CYS A 35 1.29 -10.13 5.98
CA CYS A 35 2.33 -9.12 5.90
C CYS A 35 1.75 -7.71 5.76
N GLN A 36 2.22 -6.80 6.62
CA GLN A 36 1.83 -5.39 6.63
C GLN A 36 2.85 -4.52 5.89
N LEU A 37 2.42 -3.34 5.44
CA LEU A 37 3.25 -2.38 4.73
C LEU A 37 4.51 -1.98 5.54
N GLU A 38 4.38 -1.86 6.86
CA GLU A 38 5.51 -1.61 7.77
C GLU A 38 6.59 -2.69 7.73
N VAL A 39 6.19 -3.96 7.59
CA VAL A 39 7.13 -5.09 7.48
C VAL A 39 7.79 -5.07 6.10
N LEU A 40 7.02 -4.79 5.05
CA LEU A 40 7.54 -4.65 3.69
C LEU A 40 8.55 -3.50 3.58
N LYS A 41 8.27 -2.35 4.19
CA LYS A 41 9.20 -1.20 4.28
C LYS A 41 10.55 -1.61 4.85
N LYS A 42 10.56 -2.36 5.97
CA LYS A 42 11.80 -2.87 6.57
C LYS A 42 12.57 -3.79 5.62
N LYS A 43 11.88 -4.62 4.83
CA LYS A 43 12.54 -5.46 3.81
C LYS A 43 13.13 -4.66 2.66
N ILE A 44 12.44 -3.63 2.19
CA ILE A 44 12.94 -2.75 1.13
C ILE A 44 14.22 -2.05 1.59
N TYR A 45 14.23 -1.48 2.80
CA TYR A 45 15.43 -0.84 3.35
C TYR A 45 16.54 -1.83 3.73
N GLY A 46 16.18 -3.07 4.08
CA GLY A 46 17.14 -4.13 4.36
C GLY A 46 17.87 -4.64 3.12
N LYS A 47 17.31 -4.47 1.91
CA LYS A 47 18.05 -4.73 0.67
C LYS A 47 19.14 -3.67 0.54
N LYS A 48 20.41 -4.09 0.68
CA LYS A 48 21.60 -3.28 0.40
C LYS A 48 21.65 -2.87 -1.08
N GLY A 49 20.81 -1.92 -1.47
CA GLY A 49 20.93 -1.15 -2.71
C GLY A 49 21.59 0.17 -2.36
N GLY A 50 22.74 0.47 -2.97
CA GLY A 50 23.43 1.74 -2.73
C GLY A 50 22.49 2.93 -2.97
N LEU A 51 22.76 4.06 -2.30
CA LEU A 51 21.96 5.29 -2.39
C LEU A 51 21.65 5.73 -3.84
N PHE A 52 22.51 5.35 -4.78
CA PHE A 52 22.41 5.70 -6.21
C PHE A 52 21.68 4.66 -7.07
N LYS A 53 21.05 3.65 -6.46
CA LYS A 53 20.30 2.64 -7.20
C LYS A 53 19.02 3.26 -7.77
N ILE A 54 18.86 3.12 -9.08
CA ILE A 54 17.61 3.38 -9.79
C ILE A 54 17.00 2.02 -10.15
N TRP A 55 15.78 1.76 -9.70
CA TRP A 55 14.99 0.61 -10.14
C TRP A 55 14.21 1.00 -11.38
N LYS A 56 14.22 0.11 -12.39
CA LYS A 56 13.49 0.32 -13.63
C LYS A 56 11.99 0.11 -13.42
N GLU A 57 11.17 0.68 -14.28
CA GLU A 57 9.74 0.33 -14.37
C GLU A 57 9.52 -1.20 -14.36
N GLY A 58 8.48 -1.65 -13.66
CA GLY A 58 8.11 -3.06 -13.53
C GLY A 58 8.96 -3.86 -12.55
N THR A 59 9.90 -3.24 -11.83
CA THR A 59 10.82 -3.96 -10.94
C THR A 59 10.16 -4.31 -9.61
N GLU A 60 10.27 -5.59 -9.21
CA GLU A 60 9.93 -6.02 -7.85
C GLU A 60 11.00 -5.59 -6.84
N LEU A 61 10.63 -4.70 -5.92
CA LEU A 61 11.54 -4.18 -4.91
C LEU A 61 11.76 -5.20 -3.79
N ALA A 62 10.68 -5.73 -3.21
CA ALA A 62 10.70 -6.77 -2.19
C ALA A 62 9.32 -7.40 -2.03
N CYS A 63 9.29 -8.57 -1.40
CA CYS A 63 8.07 -9.22 -0.95
C CYS A 63 8.20 -9.75 0.49
N CYS A 64 7.05 -9.91 1.15
CA CYS A 64 6.91 -10.54 2.45
C CYS A 64 5.63 -11.36 2.52
N GLY A 65 5.54 -12.25 3.52
CA GLY A 65 4.45 -13.23 3.60
C GLY A 65 4.58 -14.33 2.54
N ASP A 66 3.70 -15.32 2.65
CA ASP A 66 3.63 -16.49 1.80
C ASP A 66 2.18 -16.75 1.37
N GLY A 67 1.98 -17.40 0.23
CA GLY A 67 0.65 -17.74 -0.27
C GLY A 67 -0.28 -16.52 -0.42
N GLU A 68 -1.48 -16.61 0.14
CA GLU A 68 -2.48 -15.53 0.11
C GLU A 68 -2.09 -14.33 1.00
N GLU A 69 -1.15 -14.53 1.92
CA GLU A 69 -0.64 -13.48 2.78
C GLU A 69 0.58 -12.74 2.20
N ARG A 70 0.96 -13.07 0.96
CA ARG A 70 2.06 -12.41 0.27
C ARG A 70 1.71 -10.94 0.02
N LEU A 71 2.73 -10.09 0.06
CA LEU A 71 2.65 -8.68 -0.23
C LEU A 71 3.95 -8.26 -0.90
N CYS A 72 3.84 -7.59 -2.05
CA CYS A 72 4.98 -7.23 -2.89
C CYS A 72 4.91 -5.77 -3.31
N ALA A 73 6.08 -5.15 -3.41
CA ALA A 73 6.26 -3.79 -3.89
C ALA A 73 6.84 -3.79 -5.31
N TYR A 74 6.24 -3.00 -6.20
CA TYR A 74 6.63 -2.85 -7.60
C TYR A 74 6.76 -1.36 -7.97
N THR A 75 7.60 -1.08 -8.97
CA THR A 75 7.72 0.24 -9.58
C THR A 75 6.89 0.33 -10.86
N GLU A 76 6.16 1.43 -11.07
CA GLU A 76 5.47 1.77 -12.34
C GLU A 76 6.29 2.70 -13.23
N LYS A 77 7.39 3.23 -12.70
CA LYS A 77 8.32 4.09 -13.42
C LYS A 77 9.73 3.85 -12.89
N ASP A 78 10.72 4.46 -13.53
CA ASP A 78 12.06 4.50 -12.96
C ASP A 78 12.02 5.24 -11.61
N MET A 79 12.51 4.59 -10.55
CA MET A 79 12.47 5.14 -9.19
C MET A 79 13.84 5.05 -8.51
N SER A 80 14.24 6.10 -7.81
CA SER A 80 15.38 6.12 -6.91
C SER A 80 14.99 5.64 -5.50
N MET A 81 15.98 5.47 -4.61
CA MET A 81 15.70 5.13 -3.21
C MET A 81 14.89 6.23 -2.51
N THR A 82 15.16 7.49 -2.84
CA THR A 82 14.41 8.63 -2.29
C THR A 82 12.94 8.57 -2.73
N ASP A 83 12.67 8.26 -3.99
CA ASP A 83 11.29 8.16 -4.51
C ASP A 83 10.53 7.02 -3.81
N VAL A 84 11.16 5.84 -3.71
CA VAL A 84 10.58 4.67 -3.02
C VAL A 84 10.33 4.98 -1.54
N THR A 85 11.29 5.60 -0.85
CA THR A 85 11.18 5.97 0.56
C THR A 85 10.04 6.97 0.77
N GLY A 86 10.00 8.03 -0.06
CA GLY A 86 8.95 9.04 0.00
C GLY A 86 7.58 8.43 -0.23
N ALA A 87 7.43 7.58 -1.26
CA ALA A 87 6.16 6.92 -1.55
C ALA A 87 5.70 5.99 -0.40
N LEU A 88 6.60 5.20 0.19
CA LEU A 88 6.28 4.35 1.34
C LEU A 88 5.81 5.15 2.56
N VAL A 89 6.49 6.26 2.88
CA VAL A 89 6.10 7.13 3.99
C VAL A 89 4.72 7.73 3.74
N ASN A 90 4.47 8.25 2.54
CA ASN A 90 3.16 8.83 2.20
C ASN A 90 2.04 7.78 2.26
N LEU A 91 2.26 6.54 1.81
CA LEU A 91 1.27 5.47 1.96
C LEU A 91 0.91 5.20 3.42
N LEU A 92 1.90 5.19 4.31
CA LEU A 92 1.68 4.99 5.74
C LEU A 92 0.94 6.18 6.37
N GLU A 93 1.28 7.41 5.98
CA GLU A 93 0.62 8.64 6.44
C GLU A 93 -0.83 8.74 5.95
N LEU A 94 -1.13 8.23 4.75
CA LEU A 94 -2.51 8.06 4.24
C LEU A 94 -3.30 6.99 4.99
N GLY A 95 -2.65 6.22 5.88
CA GLY A 95 -3.28 5.15 6.65
C GLY A 95 -3.35 3.81 5.91
N CYS A 96 -2.62 3.65 4.79
CA CYS A 96 -2.56 2.39 4.07
C CYS A 96 -1.83 1.34 4.92
N ARG A 97 -2.53 0.28 5.30
CA ARG A 97 -1.94 -0.75 6.18
C ARG A 97 -1.21 -1.85 5.41
N ARG A 98 -1.67 -2.15 4.20
CA ARG A 98 -1.23 -3.33 3.45
C ARG A 98 -0.95 -3.01 1.99
N CYS A 99 -1.99 -2.65 1.23
CA CYS A 99 -1.87 -2.30 -0.18
C CYS A 99 -2.08 -0.80 -0.40
N GLY A 100 -1.64 -0.35 -1.56
CA GLY A 100 -1.85 1.00 -2.02
C GLY A 100 -0.90 1.36 -3.13
N GLN A 101 -1.13 2.54 -3.69
CA GLN A 101 -0.31 3.10 -4.74
C GLN A 101 0.00 4.54 -4.41
N TYR A 102 1.26 4.94 -4.58
CA TYR A 102 1.69 6.32 -4.40
C TYR A 102 2.84 6.67 -5.34
N ASP A 103 2.60 7.62 -6.23
CA ASP A 103 3.62 8.25 -7.08
C ASP A 103 4.54 7.25 -7.80
N GLY A 104 3.93 6.22 -8.40
CA GLY A 104 4.62 5.17 -9.15
C GLY A 104 5.15 4.00 -8.32
N LEU A 105 4.95 3.99 -7.01
CA LEU A 105 5.12 2.78 -6.18
C LEU A 105 3.78 2.06 -6.04
N ILE A 106 3.70 0.79 -6.42
CA ILE A 106 2.54 -0.08 -6.17
C ILE A 106 2.89 -1.09 -5.08
N ILE A 107 1.98 -1.25 -4.11
CA ILE A 107 1.98 -2.34 -3.16
C ILE A 107 0.72 -3.19 -3.38
N LYS A 108 0.91 -4.47 -3.75
CA LYS A 108 -0.19 -5.41 -4.00
C LYS A 108 0.08 -6.78 -3.37
N ALA A 109 -0.99 -7.46 -2.98
CA ALA A 109 -1.00 -8.78 -2.35
C ALA A 109 -1.16 -9.91 -3.37
#